data_AF-A0A1J5X0D2-F1
#
_entry.id   AF-A0A1J5X0D2-F1
#
_cell.length_a   1.000
_cell.length_b   1.000
_cell.length_c   1.000
_cell.angle_alpha   90.00
_cell.angle_beta   90.00
_cell.angle_gamma   90.00
#
_symmetry.space_group_name_H-M   'P 1'
#
loop_
_entity.id
_entity.type
_entity.pdbx_description
1 polymer ?
#
loop_
_entity_poly.entity_id
_entity_poly.type
_entity_poly.pdbx_seq_one_letter_code
_entity_poly.pdbx_strand_id
1 'polypeptide(L)'
;SRMTCAENNSIKLGKVKRLWLWFYAINILPKLKLHGENVMEEFCLSAGEKEHASEAICAENNSICLGKVKKLELELFAINILPKLVLHEENEMEEFSLSAGEKEYVSEVICAENSSILFGRVKNLVLELFAINILPKLKLHEENEMEEFCLSADKEEYVSEAIFGENNSIWLGKVKNMELELFAINILPKLKLHEENEMEAFCLSAGEKEHASEAICAENNSICLGKVKKL
;
A
#
# COMPACT_ATOMS: atom_id res chain seq x y z
N SER A 1 -19.48 4.39 11.94
CA SER A 1 -19.29 5.75 12.50
C SER A 1 -19.42 6.79 11.37
N ARG A 2 -19.74 8.07 11.61
CA ARG A 2 -19.82 9.07 10.51
C ARG A 2 -18.41 9.49 10.11
N MET A 3 -17.96 9.15 8.89
CA MET A 3 -16.76 9.75 8.29
C MET A 3 -16.94 11.27 8.22
N THR A 4 -16.04 12.03 8.86
CA THR A 4 -16.02 13.50 8.80
C THR A 4 -14.73 13.94 8.10
N CYS A 5 -14.86 14.46 6.87
CA CYS A 5 -13.76 15.09 6.13
C CYS A 5 -13.84 16.62 6.22
N ALA A 6 -12.69 17.29 6.09
CA ALA A 6 -12.55 18.74 6.10
C ALA A 6 -13.29 19.44 4.92
N GLU A 7 -13.58 20.74 5.07
CA GLU A 7 -14.57 21.48 4.26
C GLU A 7 -14.09 22.08 2.92
N ASN A 8 -12.97 21.67 2.32
CA ASN A 8 -12.51 22.24 1.03
C ASN A 8 -13.22 21.65 -0.23
N ASN A 9 -14.46 21.21 -0.07
CA ASN A 9 -15.17 20.28 -0.95
C ASN A 9 -16.18 20.99 -1.88
N SER A 10 -15.68 21.82 -2.81
CA SER A 10 -16.50 22.69 -3.66
C SER A 10 -17.22 21.99 -4.83
N ILE A 11 -16.77 20.81 -5.26
CA ILE A 11 -17.31 20.09 -6.43
C ILE A 11 -18.02 18.81 -5.98
N LYS A 12 -19.35 18.74 -6.14
CA LYS A 12 -20.14 17.55 -5.77
C LYS A 12 -20.28 16.61 -6.96
N LEU A 13 -19.72 15.40 -6.87
CA LEU A 13 -19.83 14.38 -7.93
C LEU A 13 -20.91 13.31 -7.65
N GLY A 14 -21.37 13.19 -6.40
CA GLY A 14 -22.34 12.15 -6.03
C GLY A 14 -21.69 10.76 -6.00
N LYS A 15 -22.35 9.75 -6.58
CA LYS A 15 -21.81 8.38 -6.68
C LYS A 15 -20.96 8.28 -7.95
N VAL A 16 -19.69 7.91 -7.80
CA VAL A 16 -18.72 7.79 -8.88
C VAL A 16 -18.28 6.34 -8.97
N LYS A 17 -18.50 5.75 -10.15
CA LYS A 17 -18.12 4.36 -10.42
C LYS A 17 -16.61 4.20 -10.57
N ARG A 18 -15.97 5.12 -11.30
CA ARG A 18 -14.52 5.13 -11.57
C ARG A 18 -14.01 6.56 -11.56
N LEU A 19 -12.85 6.79 -10.97
CA LEU A 19 -12.18 8.08 -10.95
C LEU A 19 -10.72 7.90 -11.28
N TRP A 20 -10.34 8.40 -12.46
CA TRP A 20 -8.96 8.41 -12.92
C TRP A 20 -8.51 9.85 -13.06
N LEU A 21 -7.42 10.22 -12.37
CA LEU A 21 -6.83 11.55 -12.50
C LEU A 21 -5.34 11.40 -12.82
N TRP A 22 -4.91 12.04 -13.89
CA TRP A 22 -3.51 12.01 -14.33
C TRP A 22 -2.96 13.43 -14.40
N PHE A 23 -1.67 13.57 -14.13
CA PHE A 23 -0.97 14.87 -14.17
C PHE A 23 -1.69 15.93 -13.32
N TYR A 24 -1.77 17.18 -13.77
CA TYR A 24 -2.41 18.28 -13.04
C TYR A 24 -3.89 18.05 -12.69
N ALA A 25 -4.59 17.08 -13.29
CA ALA A 25 -5.96 16.77 -12.90
C ALA A 25 -6.04 16.30 -11.45
N ILE A 26 -4.97 15.72 -10.90
CA ILE A 26 -4.93 15.25 -9.51
C ILE A 26 -5.13 16.40 -8.51
N ASN A 27 -4.71 17.62 -8.84
CA ASN A 27 -4.89 18.79 -7.98
C ASN A 27 -6.36 19.19 -7.76
N ILE A 28 -7.32 18.63 -8.52
CA ILE A 28 -8.75 18.84 -8.22
C ILE A 28 -9.23 17.93 -7.07
N LEU A 29 -8.50 16.87 -6.73
CA LEU A 29 -8.95 15.83 -5.80
C LEU A 29 -9.40 16.38 -4.44
N PRO A 30 -8.68 17.31 -3.78
CA PRO A 30 -9.13 17.89 -2.50
C PRO A 30 -10.45 18.67 -2.60
N LYS A 31 -10.88 19.03 -3.82
CA LYS A 31 -12.11 19.79 -4.09
C LYS A 31 -13.30 18.86 -4.35
N LEU A 32 -13.08 17.56 -4.53
CA LEU A 32 -14.13 16.61 -4.89
C LEU A 32 -14.86 16.06 -3.66
N LYS A 33 -16.19 16.24 -3.65
CA LYS A 33 -17.10 15.64 -2.68
C LYS A 33 -17.87 14.49 -3.29
N LEU A 34 -17.54 13.28 -2.86
CA LEU A 34 -18.30 12.06 -3.16
C LEU A 34 -19.48 11.89 -2.20
N HIS A 35 -20.44 11.06 -2.60
CA HIS A 35 -21.54 10.65 -1.73
C HIS A 35 -21.00 9.82 -0.54
N GLY A 36 -21.61 9.95 0.65
CA GLY A 36 -21.13 9.22 1.85
C GLY A 36 -21.20 7.69 1.73
N GLU A 37 -22.08 7.20 0.86
CA GLU A 37 -22.20 5.78 0.50
C GLU A 37 -21.60 5.47 -0.88
N ASN A 38 -20.56 6.21 -1.29
CA ASN A 38 -19.88 5.93 -2.55
C ASN A 38 -19.19 4.56 -2.48
N VAL A 39 -19.43 3.75 -3.51
CA VAL A 39 -18.74 2.48 -3.73
C VAL A 39 -18.13 2.55 -5.11
N MET A 40 -16.84 2.84 -5.15
CA MET A 40 -16.06 3.01 -6.38
C MET A 40 -15.46 1.66 -6.79
N GLU A 41 -15.56 1.33 -8.06
CA GLU A 41 -14.86 0.17 -8.62
C GLU A 41 -13.36 0.46 -8.74
N GLU A 42 -12.97 1.64 -9.23
CA GLU A 42 -11.57 1.95 -9.55
C GLU A 42 -11.24 3.41 -9.21
N PHE A 43 -10.16 3.62 -8.45
CA PHE A 43 -9.53 4.90 -8.20
C PHE A 43 -8.06 4.83 -8.60
N CYS A 44 -7.68 5.51 -9.68
CA CYS A 44 -6.33 5.44 -10.24
C CYS A 44 -5.73 6.84 -10.37
N LEU A 45 -4.53 7.04 -9.81
CA LEU A 45 -3.80 8.31 -9.91
C LEU A 45 -2.37 8.09 -10.42
N SER A 46 -1.90 8.93 -11.33
CA SER A 46 -0.52 8.90 -11.81
C SER A 46 0.02 10.33 -12.03
N ALA A 47 1.16 10.64 -11.40
CA ALA A 47 1.78 11.96 -11.43
C ALA A 47 3.29 11.87 -11.65
N GLY A 48 3.76 12.17 -12.86
CA GLY A 48 5.21 12.11 -13.16
C GLY A 48 6.06 13.21 -12.54
N GLU A 49 5.44 14.27 -11.99
CA GLU A 49 6.14 15.41 -11.40
C GLU A 49 5.40 15.88 -10.15
N LYS A 50 6.12 16.46 -9.19
CA LYS A 50 5.55 16.92 -7.91
C LYS A 50 4.40 17.91 -8.10
N GLU A 51 4.54 18.78 -9.09
CA GLU A 51 3.59 19.86 -9.38
C GLU A 51 2.19 19.33 -9.75
N HIS A 52 2.15 18.19 -10.44
CA HIS A 52 0.92 17.51 -10.87
C HIS A 52 0.00 17.14 -9.71
N ALA A 53 0.56 16.84 -8.54
CA ALA A 53 -0.14 16.39 -7.35
C ALA A 53 0.02 17.33 -6.14
N SER A 54 0.68 18.48 -6.31
CA SER A 54 1.06 19.38 -5.23
C SER A 54 -0.10 19.83 -4.33
N GLU A 55 -1.26 20.22 -4.88
CA GLU A 55 -2.43 20.60 -4.08
C GLU A 55 -2.96 19.42 -3.26
N ALA A 56 -2.96 18.21 -3.84
CA ALA A 56 -3.42 17.01 -3.18
C ALA A 56 -2.46 16.54 -2.08
N ILE A 57 -1.15 16.61 -2.32
CA ILE A 57 -0.10 16.29 -1.34
C ILE A 57 -0.12 17.28 -0.16
N CYS A 58 -0.37 18.57 -0.43
CA CYS A 58 -0.48 19.60 0.61
C CYS A 58 -1.80 19.58 1.38
N ALA A 59 -2.76 18.72 1.03
CA ALA A 59 -4.00 18.59 1.78
C ALA A 59 -3.73 18.11 3.21
N GLU A 60 -4.66 18.40 4.12
CA GLU A 60 -4.61 17.87 5.48
C GLU A 60 -4.68 16.33 5.44
N ASN A 61 -3.98 15.66 6.37
CA ASN A 61 -4.10 14.21 6.49
C ASN A 61 -5.56 13.82 6.76
N ASN A 62 -6.00 12.71 6.18
CA ASN A 62 -7.38 12.24 6.31
C ASN A 62 -8.46 13.24 5.85
N SER A 63 -8.18 14.07 4.83
CA SER A 63 -9.14 15.08 4.35
C SER A 63 -9.91 14.68 3.09
N ILE A 64 -9.47 13.65 2.36
CA ILE A 64 -10.02 13.25 1.05
C ILE A 64 -10.84 11.96 1.20
N CYS A 65 -12.15 12.10 1.37
CA CYS A 65 -13.09 10.98 1.55
C CYS A 65 -13.45 10.30 0.22
N LEU A 66 -13.05 9.03 0.03
CA LEU A 66 -13.39 8.25 -1.17
C LEU A 66 -14.62 7.33 -1.00
N GLY A 67 -14.98 7.00 0.25
CA GLY A 67 -15.98 5.98 0.55
C GLY A 67 -15.38 4.58 0.48
N LYS A 68 -16.08 3.62 -0.12
CA LYS A 68 -15.54 2.29 -0.43
C LYS A 68 -14.88 2.30 -1.80
N VAL A 69 -13.70 1.68 -1.93
CA VAL A 69 -12.92 1.57 -3.17
C VAL A 69 -12.50 0.12 -3.33
N LYS A 70 -12.88 -0.49 -4.46
CA LYS A 70 -12.51 -1.87 -4.79
C LYS A 70 -11.08 -1.97 -5.30
N LYS A 71 -10.67 -1.08 -6.21
CA LYS A 71 -9.31 -1.03 -6.76
C LYS A 71 -8.69 0.33 -6.55
N LEU A 72 -7.54 0.37 -5.86
CA LEU A 72 -6.76 1.58 -5.62
C LEU A 72 -5.37 1.41 -6.24
N GLU A 73 -5.06 2.26 -7.21
CA GLU A 73 -3.78 2.25 -7.92
C GLU A 73 -3.18 3.65 -7.89
N LEU A 74 -1.98 3.79 -7.33
CA LEU A 74 -1.25 5.05 -7.32
C LEU A 74 0.16 4.84 -7.86
N GLU A 75 0.55 5.69 -8.80
CA GLU A 75 1.86 5.65 -9.43
C GLU A 75 2.62 6.96 -9.21
N LEU A 76 3.94 6.86 -9.11
CA LEU A 76 4.84 8.02 -9.06
C LEU A 76 4.46 9.00 -7.92
N PHE A 77 4.48 10.32 -8.14
CA PHE A 77 4.17 11.30 -7.09
C PHE A 77 2.75 11.19 -6.51
N ALA A 78 1.82 10.49 -7.17
CA ALA A 78 0.47 10.34 -6.65
C ALA A 78 0.44 9.50 -5.37
N ILE A 79 1.46 8.66 -5.14
CA ILE A 79 1.59 7.84 -3.95
C ILE A 79 1.69 8.71 -2.68
N ASN A 80 2.32 9.89 -2.75
CA ASN A 80 2.40 10.82 -1.63
C ASN A 80 1.03 11.38 -1.16
N ILE A 81 -0.05 11.12 -1.88
CA ILE A 81 -1.43 11.48 -1.48
C ILE A 81 -2.00 10.44 -0.51
N LEU A 82 -1.40 9.26 -0.40
CA LEU A 82 -1.92 8.15 0.40
C LEU A 82 -2.33 8.54 1.84
N PRO A 83 -1.56 9.33 2.61
CA PRO A 83 -1.93 9.74 3.98
C PRO A 83 -3.14 10.71 4.04
N LYS A 84 -3.59 11.21 2.89
CA LYS A 84 -4.67 12.18 2.75
C LYS A 84 -6.00 11.49 2.47
N LEU A 85 -5.96 10.27 1.94
CA LEU A 85 -7.13 9.49 1.55
C LEU A 85 -7.81 8.89 2.79
N VAL A 86 -9.13 8.94 2.81
CA VAL A 86 -9.98 8.29 3.80
C VAL A 86 -10.91 7.32 3.09
N LEU A 87 -10.75 6.05 3.43
CA LEU A 87 -11.67 4.99 3.06
C LEU A 87 -12.67 4.73 4.18
N HIS A 88 -13.79 4.13 3.82
CA HIS A 88 -14.77 3.66 4.79
C HIS A 88 -14.16 2.58 5.71
N GLU A 89 -14.55 2.56 6.99
CA GLU A 89 -14.00 1.62 8.00
C GLU A 89 -14.18 0.14 7.57
N GLU A 90 -15.31 -0.17 6.96
CA GLU A 90 -15.64 -1.47 6.36
C GLU A 90 -15.21 -1.60 4.88
N ASN A 91 -14.13 -0.95 4.45
CA ASN A 91 -13.66 -1.12 3.08
C ASN A 91 -13.06 -2.52 2.89
N GLU A 92 -13.56 -3.21 1.85
CA GLU A 92 -13.00 -4.47 1.37
C GLU A 92 -12.45 -4.22 -0.03
N MET A 93 -11.15 -4.01 -0.10
CA MET A 93 -10.44 -3.73 -1.33
C MET A 93 -10.11 -5.03 -2.05
N GLU A 94 -10.48 -5.12 -3.32
CA GLU A 94 -10.08 -6.21 -4.20
C GLU A 94 -8.60 -6.09 -4.59
N GLU A 95 -8.10 -4.88 -4.80
CA GLU A 95 -6.73 -4.64 -5.27
C GLU A 95 -6.14 -3.32 -4.77
N PHE A 96 -4.94 -3.37 -4.21
CA PHE A 96 -4.13 -2.21 -3.85
C PHE A 96 -2.76 -2.32 -4.53
N SER A 97 -2.46 -1.43 -5.46
CA SER A 97 -1.22 -1.45 -6.23
C SER A 97 -0.47 -0.11 -6.16
N LEU A 98 0.84 -0.17 -5.92
CA LEU A 98 1.73 1.00 -5.92
C LEU A 98 3.05 0.68 -6.63
N SER A 99 3.50 1.61 -7.49
CA SER A 99 4.80 1.49 -8.19
C SER A 99 5.55 2.83 -8.21
N ALA A 100 6.81 2.82 -7.75
CA ALA A 100 7.62 4.04 -7.60
C ALA A 100 9.09 3.83 -7.96
N GLY A 101 9.53 4.39 -9.09
CA GLY A 101 10.94 4.30 -9.52
C GLY A 101 11.93 5.13 -8.69
N GLU A 102 11.44 6.13 -7.95
CA GLU A 102 12.28 7.10 -7.21
C GLU A 102 11.81 7.32 -5.76
N LYS A 103 12.76 7.59 -4.85
CA LYS A 103 12.50 7.78 -3.41
C LYS A 103 11.54 8.95 -3.14
N GLU A 104 11.63 10.01 -3.93
CA GLU A 104 10.81 11.21 -3.74
C GLU A 104 9.31 10.95 -3.90
N TYR A 105 8.92 9.97 -4.73
CA TYR A 105 7.53 9.59 -4.98
C TYR A 105 6.80 9.04 -3.74
N VAL A 106 7.57 8.56 -2.74
CA VAL A 106 7.04 7.92 -1.53
C VAL A 106 7.43 8.66 -0.24
N SER A 107 8.15 9.78 -0.37
CA SER A 107 8.77 10.49 0.75
C SER A 107 7.78 10.98 1.82
N GLU A 108 6.61 11.48 1.42
CA GLU A 108 5.58 11.94 2.37
C GLU A 108 5.01 10.77 3.17
N VAL A 109 4.91 9.60 2.52
CA VAL A 109 4.39 8.37 3.14
C VAL A 109 5.40 7.80 4.12
N ILE A 110 6.69 7.77 3.76
CA ILE A 110 7.77 7.28 4.63
C ILE A 110 7.91 8.16 5.88
N CYS A 111 7.71 9.47 5.75
CA CYS A 111 7.72 10.42 6.87
C CYS A 111 6.50 10.32 7.78
N ALA A 112 5.42 9.66 7.35
CA ALA A 112 4.26 9.45 8.20
C ALA A 112 4.59 8.49 9.37
N GLU A 113 3.87 8.62 10.48
CA GLU A 113 3.99 7.69 11.59
C GLU A 113 3.70 6.26 11.14
N ASN A 114 4.35 5.28 11.77
CA ASN A 114 4.16 3.88 11.44
C ASN A 114 2.71 3.43 11.64
N SER A 115 2.22 2.56 10.74
CA SER A 115 0.85 2.05 10.78
C SER A 115 -0.25 3.14 10.85
N SER A 116 0.03 4.33 10.31
CA SER A 116 -0.89 5.48 10.35
C SER A 116 -1.94 5.45 9.23
N ILE A 117 -1.75 4.64 8.19
CA ILE A 117 -2.62 4.62 7.01
C ILE A 117 -3.53 3.40 7.03
N LEU A 118 -4.82 3.63 7.24
CA LEU A 118 -5.84 2.60 7.44
C LEU A 118 -6.49 2.21 6.11
N PHE A 119 -6.37 0.93 5.71
CA PHE A 119 -6.93 0.42 4.43
C PHE A 119 -8.08 -0.58 4.57
N GLY A 120 -8.41 -1.01 5.79
CA GLY A 120 -9.40 -2.05 6.01
C GLY A 120 -8.86 -3.42 5.58
N ARG A 121 -9.64 -4.17 4.80
CA ARG A 121 -9.24 -5.48 4.24
C ARG A 121 -8.77 -5.31 2.80
N VAL A 122 -7.69 -6.00 2.41
CA VAL A 122 -7.10 -5.98 1.07
C VAL A 122 -6.90 -7.42 0.59
N LYS A 123 -7.51 -7.77 -0.54
CA LYS A 123 -7.39 -9.11 -1.14
C LYS A 123 -6.10 -9.29 -1.93
N ASN A 124 -5.72 -8.30 -2.74
CA ASN A 124 -4.49 -8.34 -3.52
C ASN A 124 -3.65 -7.09 -3.23
N LEU A 125 -2.43 -7.28 -2.76
CA LEU A 125 -1.49 -6.20 -2.48
C LEU A 125 -0.24 -6.37 -3.34
N VAL A 126 0.00 -5.39 -4.21
CA VAL A 126 1.16 -5.35 -5.12
C VAL A 126 1.96 -4.08 -4.83
N LEU A 127 3.23 -4.23 -4.45
CA LEU A 127 4.13 -3.09 -4.28
C LEU A 127 5.42 -3.32 -5.05
N GLU A 128 5.76 -2.36 -5.90
CA GLU A 128 6.96 -2.42 -6.74
C GLU A 128 7.94 -1.29 -6.42
N LEU A 129 9.23 -1.61 -6.48
CA LEU A 129 10.33 -0.66 -6.36
C LEU A 129 10.25 0.11 -5.01
N PHE A 130 10.44 1.44 -4.99
CA PHE A 130 10.38 2.23 -3.76
C PHE A 130 9.03 2.18 -3.03
N ALA A 131 7.95 1.71 -3.67
CA ALA A 131 6.66 1.57 -3.00
C ALA A 131 6.69 0.52 -1.89
N ILE A 132 7.63 -0.44 -1.91
CA ILE A 132 7.79 -1.43 -0.83
C ILE A 132 8.09 -0.75 0.51
N ASN A 133 8.81 0.36 0.50
CA ASN A 133 9.14 1.13 1.71
C ASN A 133 7.90 1.73 2.43
N ILE A 134 6.73 1.71 1.79
CA ILE A 134 5.46 2.13 2.40
C ILE A 134 4.85 1.03 3.26
N LEU A 135 5.21 -0.23 3.03
CA LEU A 135 4.58 -1.37 3.69
C LEU A 135 4.49 -1.25 5.23
N PRO A 136 5.53 -0.79 5.97
CA PRO A 136 5.45 -0.57 7.42
C PRO A 136 4.47 0.54 7.87
N LYS A 137 4.01 1.39 6.94
CA LYS A 137 3.07 2.50 7.19
C LYS A 137 1.61 2.08 7.00
N LEU A 138 1.40 0.96 6.31
CA LEU A 138 0.06 0.41 6.09
C LEU A 138 -0.43 -0.31 7.34
N LYS A 139 -1.69 -0.04 7.69
CA LYS A 139 -2.41 -0.76 8.74
C LYS A 139 -3.60 -1.49 8.14
N LEU A 140 -3.43 -2.81 8.01
CA LEU A 140 -4.47 -3.74 7.60
C LEU A 140 -5.34 -4.15 8.79
N HIS A 141 -6.56 -4.60 8.50
CA HIS A 141 -7.45 -5.16 9.50
C HIS A 141 -6.83 -6.39 10.18
N GLU A 142 -7.14 -6.62 11.46
CA GLU A 142 -6.62 -7.77 12.22
C GLU A 142 -7.02 -9.11 11.59
N GLU A 143 -8.26 -9.21 11.13
CA GLU A 143 -8.80 -10.35 10.35
C GLU A 143 -8.59 -10.21 8.83
N ASN A 144 -7.50 -9.58 8.37
CA ASN A 144 -7.23 -9.49 6.93
C ASN A 144 -6.95 -10.89 6.35
N GLU A 145 -7.63 -11.22 5.25
CA GLU A 145 -7.39 -12.44 4.47
C GLU A 145 -7.07 -12.05 3.02
N MET A 146 -5.81 -12.23 2.64
CA MET A 146 -5.25 -11.84 1.35
C MET A 146 -5.17 -13.06 0.42
N GLU A 147 -5.61 -12.88 -0.81
CA GLU A 147 -5.46 -13.85 -1.90
C GLU A 147 -4.04 -13.80 -2.47
N GLU A 148 -3.51 -12.59 -2.71
CA GLU A 148 -2.18 -12.39 -3.31
C GLU A 148 -1.39 -11.27 -2.61
N PHE A 149 -0.15 -11.55 -2.24
CA PHE A 149 0.83 -10.58 -1.72
C PHE A 149 2.09 -10.62 -2.60
N CYS A 150 2.31 -9.58 -3.39
CA CYS A 150 3.41 -9.53 -4.35
C CYS A 150 4.31 -8.31 -4.11
N LEU A 151 5.60 -8.55 -3.97
CA LEU A 151 6.63 -7.49 -3.88
C LEU A 151 7.74 -7.74 -4.89
N SER A 152 8.16 -6.71 -5.63
CA SER A 152 9.27 -6.80 -6.58
C SER A 152 10.19 -5.58 -6.51
N ALA A 153 11.49 -5.80 -6.31
CA ALA A 153 12.50 -4.74 -6.26
C ALA A 153 13.85 -5.20 -6.79
N ASP A 154 14.31 -4.60 -7.88
CA ASP A 154 15.58 -4.91 -8.52
C ASP A 154 16.79 -4.19 -7.91
N LYS A 155 16.60 -3.40 -6.84
CA LYS A 155 17.67 -2.74 -6.08
C LYS A 155 17.44 -2.78 -4.58
N GLU A 156 18.53 -2.85 -3.82
CA GLU A 156 18.52 -2.82 -2.36
C GLU A 156 17.89 -1.54 -1.79
N GLU A 157 18.14 -0.38 -2.42
CA GLU A 157 17.62 0.91 -1.93
C GLU A 157 16.09 0.96 -1.85
N TYR A 158 15.41 0.20 -2.71
CA TYR A 158 13.95 0.13 -2.80
C TYR A 158 13.28 -0.52 -1.59
N VAL A 159 14.04 -1.26 -0.79
CA VAL A 159 13.54 -1.99 0.39
C VAL A 159 14.18 -1.52 1.71
N SER A 160 15.19 -0.66 1.64
CA SER A 160 16.02 -0.25 2.77
C SER A 160 15.22 0.29 3.98
N GLU A 161 14.23 1.15 3.78
CA GLU A 161 13.43 1.74 4.86
C GLU A 161 12.52 0.68 5.51
N ALA A 162 12.01 -0.27 4.72
CA ALA A 162 11.18 -1.36 5.25
C ALA A 162 11.98 -2.41 6.03
N ILE A 163 13.26 -2.62 5.69
CA ILE A 163 14.15 -3.54 6.41
C ILE A 163 14.74 -2.88 7.67
N PHE A 164 15.30 -1.68 7.53
CA PHE A 164 16.12 -1.07 8.57
C PHE A 164 15.37 -0.04 9.42
N GLY A 165 14.12 0.28 9.10
CA GLY A 165 13.28 1.16 9.91
C GLY A 165 13.02 0.60 11.31
N GLU A 166 12.69 1.49 12.25
CA GLU A 166 12.46 1.20 13.68
C GLU A 166 11.34 0.18 13.95
N ASN A 167 10.51 -0.13 12.95
CA ASN A 167 9.45 -1.12 13.06
C ASN A 167 9.96 -2.55 12.87
N ASN A 168 9.71 -3.38 13.87
CA ASN A 168 10.19 -4.76 13.89
C ASN A 168 9.25 -5.76 13.22
N SER A 169 8.01 -5.38 12.90
CA SER A 169 7.10 -6.31 12.22
C SER A 169 5.93 -5.67 11.49
N ILE A 170 5.59 -6.27 10.35
CA ILE A 170 4.52 -5.89 9.43
C ILE A 170 3.46 -6.98 9.47
N TRP A 171 2.27 -6.66 9.97
CA TRP A 171 1.15 -7.61 10.04
C TRP A 171 0.38 -7.65 8.71
N LEU A 172 0.26 -8.84 8.11
CA LEU A 172 -0.51 -9.06 6.87
C LEU A 172 -1.84 -9.80 7.08
N GLY A 173 -2.03 -10.45 8.23
CA GLY A 173 -3.14 -11.38 8.44
C GLY A 173 -2.86 -12.75 7.81
N LYS A 174 -3.84 -13.34 7.12
CA LYS A 174 -3.66 -14.57 6.34
C LYS A 174 -3.31 -14.24 4.90
N VAL A 175 -2.43 -15.01 4.27
CA VAL A 175 -1.99 -14.84 2.88
C VAL A 175 -2.02 -16.20 2.18
N LYS A 176 -2.81 -16.31 1.11
CA LYS A 176 -2.91 -17.54 0.30
C LYS A 176 -1.73 -17.70 -0.66
N ASN A 177 -1.36 -16.66 -1.39
CA ASN A 177 -0.24 -16.68 -2.31
C ASN A 177 0.70 -15.52 -1.98
N MET A 178 1.99 -15.82 -1.83
CA MET A 178 3.03 -14.83 -1.56
C MET A 178 4.15 -14.97 -2.58
N GLU A 179 4.47 -13.87 -3.26
CA GLU A 179 5.53 -13.78 -4.25
C GLU A 179 6.47 -12.62 -3.91
N LEU A 180 7.74 -12.93 -3.68
CA LEU A 180 8.78 -11.94 -3.43
C LEU A 180 9.89 -12.09 -4.48
N GLU A 181 10.13 -11.03 -5.24
CA GLU A 181 11.13 -11.02 -6.30
C GLU A 181 12.31 -10.12 -5.96
N LEU A 182 13.52 -10.59 -6.28
CA LEU A 182 14.78 -9.87 -6.17
C LEU A 182 15.00 -9.37 -4.73
N PHE A 183 15.40 -8.11 -4.52
CA PHE A 183 15.67 -7.56 -3.19
C PHE A 183 14.44 -7.51 -2.29
N ALA A 184 13.22 -7.67 -2.81
CA ALA A 184 12.01 -7.74 -1.99
C ALA A 184 12.01 -8.95 -1.03
N ILE A 185 12.78 -10.01 -1.34
CA ILE A 185 12.96 -11.18 -0.47
C ILE A 185 13.48 -10.76 0.91
N ASN A 186 14.32 -9.73 0.98
CA ASN A 186 14.89 -9.24 2.23
C ASN A 186 13.86 -8.63 3.19
N ILE A 187 12.62 -8.39 2.76
CA ILE A 187 11.50 -7.98 3.64
C ILE A 187 10.96 -9.13 4.48
N LEU A 188 11.15 -10.38 4.03
CA LEU A 188 10.55 -11.58 4.62
C LEU A 188 10.70 -11.67 6.16
N PRO A 189 11.87 -11.38 6.78
CA PRO A 189 12.01 -11.40 8.25
C PRO A 189 11.12 -10.41 9.00
N LYS A 190 10.60 -9.38 8.34
CA LYS A 190 9.71 -8.38 8.93
C LYS A 190 8.25 -8.77 8.84
N LEU A 191 7.88 -9.71 7.97
CA LEU A 191 6.49 -10.08 7.75
C LEU A 191 5.98 -10.96 8.89
N LYS A 192 4.78 -10.65 9.38
CA LYS A 192 4.01 -11.45 10.33
C LYS A 192 2.69 -11.87 9.72
N LEU A 193 2.46 -13.17 9.72
CA LEU A 193 1.20 -13.78 9.34
C LEU A 193 0.44 -14.26 10.57
N HIS A 194 -0.85 -14.48 10.40
CA HIS A 194 -1.69 -15.12 11.40
C HIS A 194 -1.20 -16.53 11.73
N GLU A 195 -1.32 -16.96 13.00
CA GLU A 195 -0.82 -18.27 13.45
C GLU A 195 -1.46 -19.45 12.71
N GLU A 196 -2.72 -19.28 12.31
CA GLU A 196 -3.50 -20.24 11.50
C GLU A 196 -3.32 -20.07 9.99
N ASN A 197 -2.27 -19.38 9.52
CA ASN A 197 -2.07 -19.17 8.08
C ASN A 197 -1.89 -20.51 7.34
N GLU A 198 -2.67 -20.68 6.27
CA GLU A 198 -2.53 -21.78 5.33
C GLU A 198 -2.30 -21.22 3.91
N MET A 199 -1.04 -21.19 3.51
CA MET A 199 -0.58 -20.69 2.23
C MET A 199 -0.65 -21.77 1.15
N GLU A 200 -1.22 -21.42 -0.01
CA GLU A 200 -1.29 -22.26 -1.19
C GLU A 200 0.02 -22.26 -1.98
N ALA A 201 0.65 -21.10 -2.14
CA ALA A 201 1.92 -20.95 -2.83
C ALA A 201 2.81 -19.88 -2.18
N PHE A 202 4.09 -20.20 -2.03
CA PHE A 202 5.14 -19.27 -1.63
C PHE A 202 6.25 -19.28 -2.67
N CYS A 203 6.43 -18.18 -3.40
CA CYS A 203 7.40 -18.03 -4.47
C CYS A 203 8.46 -17.00 -4.08
N LEU A 204 9.74 -17.38 -4.21
CA LEU A 204 10.87 -16.47 -4.09
C LEU A 204 11.70 -16.54 -5.37
N SER A 205 11.89 -15.41 -6.04
CA SER A 205 12.64 -15.34 -7.30
C SER A 205 13.88 -14.45 -7.12
N ALA A 206 15.06 -15.05 -7.05
CA ALA A 206 16.33 -14.32 -6.92
C ALA A 206 17.27 -14.61 -8.10
N GLY A 207 17.73 -13.57 -8.78
CA GLY A 207 18.83 -13.68 -9.77
C GLY A 207 20.22 -13.85 -9.16
N GLU A 208 20.47 -13.28 -7.97
CA GLU A 208 21.77 -13.24 -7.31
C GLU A 208 21.65 -13.48 -5.80
N LYS A 209 22.76 -13.85 -5.14
CA LYS A 209 22.77 -14.13 -3.69
C LYS A 209 22.43 -12.88 -2.85
N GLU A 210 22.84 -11.71 -3.30
CA GLU A 210 22.61 -10.43 -2.62
C GLU A 210 21.12 -10.08 -2.49
N HIS A 211 20.27 -10.56 -3.40
CA HIS A 211 18.82 -10.34 -3.35
C HIS A 211 18.15 -10.90 -2.08
N ALA A 212 18.78 -11.88 -1.43
CA ALA A 212 18.25 -12.53 -0.22
C ALA A 212 19.23 -12.49 0.96
N SER A 213 20.27 -11.65 0.91
CA SER A 213 21.33 -11.66 1.93
C SER A 213 20.81 -11.38 3.35
N GLU A 214 19.92 -10.40 3.50
CA GLU A 214 19.33 -10.06 4.80
C GLU A 214 18.42 -11.18 5.30
N ALA A 215 17.61 -11.76 4.40
CA ALA A 215 16.74 -12.88 4.75
C ALA A 215 17.53 -14.13 5.19
N ILE A 216 18.66 -14.40 4.54
CA ILE A 216 19.56 -15.53 4.88
C ILE A 216 20.30 -15.29 6.20
N CYS A 217 20.71 -14.05 6.47
CA CYS A 217 21.47 -13.68 7.66
C CYS A 217 20.59 -13.44 8.90
N ALA A 218 19.27 -13.36 8.73
CA ALA A 218 18.34 -13.22 9.84
C ALA A 218 18.48 -14.37 10.85
N GLU A 219 18.50 -14.04 12.15
CA GLU A 219 18.69 -15.05 13.21
C GLU A 219 17.60 -16.14 13.16
N ASN A 220 18.02 -17.39 13.41
CA ASN A 220 17.21 -18.61 13.24
C ASN A 220 15.84 -18.52 13.96
N ASN A 221 14.75 -18.75 13.19
CA ASN A 221 13.32 -18.81 13.59
C ASN A 221 12.49 -17.50 13.54
N SER A 222 12.94 -16.44 12.85
CA SER A 222 12.16 -15.19 12.77
C SER A 222 10.96 -15.23 11.80
N ILE A 223 10.96 -16.15 10.82
CA ILE A 223 9.95 -16.18 9.77
C ILE A 223 8.95 -17.33 10.02
N CYS A 224 7.72 -16.98 10.41
CA CYS A 224 6.61 -17.93 10.58
C CYS A 224 5.58 -17.73 9.46
N LEU A 225 5.57 -18.65 8.48
CA LEU A 225 4.65 -18.59 7.34
C LEU A 225 3.36 -19.42 7.55
N GLY A 226 3.26 -20.17 8.64
CA GLY A 226 2.22 -21.17 8.84
C GLY A 226 2.43 -22.40 7.95
N LYS A 227 1.34 -23.06 7.52
CA LYS A 227 1.41 -24.22 6.61
C LYS A 227 1.55 -23.74 5.17
N VAL A 228 2.50 -24.28 4.42
CA VAL A 228 2.69 -23.95 3.00
C VAL A 228 2.49 -25.20 2.15
N LYS A 229 1.59 -25.15 1.16
CA LYS A 229 1.26 -26.28 0.29
C LYS A 229 2.22 -26.42 -0.90
N LYS A 230 2.64 -25.31 -1.49
CA LYS A 230 3.57 -25.27 -2.63
C LYS A 230 4.68 -24.24 -2.38
N LEU A 231 5.90 -24.65 -2.71
CA LEU A 231 7.14 -23.87 -2.68
C LEU A 231 7.73 -23.88 -4.09
#